data_AF-A0A813T8T3-F1
#
_entry.id   AF-A0A813T8T3-F1
#
_cell.length_a   1.000
_cell.length_b   1.000
_cell.length_c   1.000
_cell.angle_alpha   90.00
_cell.angle_beta   90.00
_cell.angle_gamma   90.00
#
_symmetry.space_group_name_H-M   'P 1'
#
loop_
_entity.id
_entity.type
_entity.pdbx_description
1 polymer ?
#
loop_
_entity_poly.entity_id
_entity_poly.type
_entity_poly.pdbx_seq_one_letter_code
_entity_poly.pdbx_strand_id
1 'polypeptide(L)'
;MAKFEERVFALIQNNNSHLNGNLLFSSYLHQINTTTSFHHNDNTNEDENIGKLVRFLSKWKSTKTTLAERIEELFNDMIKEKYCDIDELKTIQNWLQDLEKVKYEFPPIKTSKSQSEQVGNRIGIRRRRTAVCLTGLIECIDLAWTPTANAIRTHIGGDMDIFMYLSSTEPVVDQLSTIPLRTRLIEALHYSNFTVKVLFENIPVLDPHFPPNCTTEESIDQPPHKVPRYYQQLFGLSNCFSLVRDYEKKHNIKYDIMVRTRADIKFDQIPPTFDRESPYDINTTLIAPYNGLMGIIDDGFAVGPMDAVEVYMNRYYSFRECITRDLHPERYLDFYLKYRKVKLIVDTRTSIMHMPHSPKHCH
;
A
#
# COMPACT_ATOMS: atom_id res chain seq x y z
N MET A 1 -7.72 -18.55 28.29
CA MET A 1 -8.64 -17.45 28.65
C MET A 1 -8.05 -16.10 28.27
N ALA A 2 -7.02 -15.57 28.94
CA ALA A 2 -6.39 -14.27 28.59
C ALA A 2 -5.90 -14.15 27.12
N LYS A 3 -5.26 -15.21 26.59
CA LYS A 3 -4.77 -15.25 25.18
C LYS A 3 -5.87 -15.17 24.12
N PHE A 4 -7.13 -15.48 24.46
CA PHE A 4 -8.25 -15.45 23.52
C PHE A 4 -9.00 -14.13 23.61
N GLU A 5 -9.17 -13.60 24.83
CA GLU A 5 -9.72 -12.25 25.06
C GLU A 5 -8.85 -11.19 24.36
N GLU A 6 -7.52 -11.29 24.39
CA GLU A 6 -6.62 -10.41 23.63
C GLU A 6 -6.80 -10.53 22.10
N ARG A 7 -7.04 -11.73 21.56
CA ARG A 7 -7.29 -11.96 20.12
C ARG A 7 -8.59 -11.28 19.67
N VAL A 8 -9.63 -11.35 20.49
CA VAL A 8 -10.94 -10.76 20.21
C VAL A 8 -10.94 -9.24 20.40
N PHE A 9 -10.26 -8.72 21.44
CA PHE A 9 -10.15 -7.27 21.65
C PHE A 9 -9.32 -6.56 20.56
N ALA A 10 -8.24 -7.19 20.07
CA ALA A 10 -7.44 -6.67 18.95
C ALA A 10 -8.23 -6.63 17.62
N LEU A 11 -9.16 -7.56 17.43
CA LEU A 11 -10.07 -7.61 16.28
C LEU A 11 -11.12 -6.48 16.30
N ILE A 12 -11.47 -5.96 17.48
CA ILE A 12 -12.57 -5.00 17.65
C ILE A 12 -12.06 -3.55 17.75
N GLN A 13 -10.95 -3.30 18.44
CA GLN A 13 -10.43 -1.94 18.61
C GLN A 13 -9.97 -1.29 17.27
N ASN A 14 -9.53 -2.10 16.30
CA ASN A 14 -9.11 -1.61 14.97
C ASN A 14 -10.26 -1.37 13.97
N ASN A 15 -11.52 -1.66 14.33
CA ASN A 15 -12.67 -1.61 13.42
C ASN A 15 -13.62 -0.42 13.66
N ASN A 16 -13.25 0.54 14.51
CA ASN A 16 -14.14 1.63 14.94
C ASN A 16 -14.35 2.78 13.94
N SER A 17 -13.72 2.79 12.75
CA SER A 17 -13.87 3.92 11.81
C SER A 17 -14.56 3.62 10.47
N HIS A 18 -14.58 2.38 9.94
CA HIS A 18 -15.19 2.12 8.62
C HIS A 18 -15.77 0.71 8.46
N LEU A 19 -16.96 0.45 9.02
CA LEU A 19 -17.71 -0.79 8.78
C LEU A 19 -18.54 -0.70 7.48
N ASN A 20 -17.87 -0.87 6.33
CA ASN A 20 -18.51 -1.05 5.01
C ASN A 20 -18.85 -2.53 4.75
N GLY A 21 -19.51 -3.20 5.70
CA GLY A 21 -19.98 -4.59 5.53
C GLY A 21 -18.91 -5.67 5.33
N ASN A 22 -17.63 -5.31 5.30
CA ASN A 22 -16.48 -6.20 5.28
C ASN A 22 -15.83 -6.16 6.66
N LEU A 23 -15.65 -7.32 7.29
CA LEU A 23 -14.80 -7.43 8.47
C LEU A 23 -13.34 -7.39 7.98
N LEU A 24 -12.62 -6.31 8.32
CA LEU A 24 -11.19 -6.21 8.06
C LEU A 24 -10.45 -6.86 9.25
N PHE A 25 -9.65 -7.88 8.95
CA PHE A 25 -8.85 -8.61 9.92
C PHE A 25 -7.40 -8.18 9.78
N SER A 26 -6.83 -7.56 10.82
CA SER A 26 -5.38 -7.44 10.97
C SER A 26 -4.87 -8.65 11.76
N SER A 27 -3.98 -9.46 11.20
CA SER A 27 -3.42 -10.63 11.87
C SER A 27 -2.40 -10.22 12.94
N TYR A 28 -2.80 -10.18 14.21
CA TYR A 28 -1.91 -9.92 15.36
C TYR A 28 -1.25 -11.21 15.93
N LEU A 29 -1.25 -12.31 15.18
CA LEU A 29 -1.15 -13.66 15.75
C LEU A 29 0.26 -14.26 15.90
N HIS A 30 1.33 -13.48 15.81
CA HIS A 30 2.69 -14.06 15.90
C HIS A 30 3.58 -13.62 17.06
N GLN A 31 3.09 -12.84 18.03
CA GLN A 31 3.97 -12.29 19.09
C GLN A 31 4.04 -13.06 20.42
N ILE A 32 3.39 -14.22 20.59
CA ILE A 32 3.35 -14.88 21.92
C ILE A 32 3.82 -16.36 21.94
N ASN A 33 4.20 -16.98 20.82
CA ASN A 33 4.56 -18.41 20.81
C ASN A 33 6.01 -18.76 20.47
N THR A 34 6.91 -17.81 20.18
CA THR A 34 8.34 -18.10 19.93
C THR A 34 9.21 -17.96 21.17
N THR A 35 8.88 -18.72 22.21
CA THR A 35 9.83 -19.09 23.27
C THR A 35 9.43 -20.46 23.78
N THR A 36 9.56 -21.49 22.93
CA THR A 36 9.92 -22.89 23.25
C THR A 36 9.48 -23.81 22.11
N SER A 37 10.42 -24.12 21.21
CA SER A 37 10.65 -25.42 20.54
C SER A 37 11.22 -25.18 19.15
N PHE A 38 12.54 -25.24 19.08
CA PHE A 38 13.25 -25.51 17.84
C PHE A 38 12.89 -26.93 17.41
N HIS A 39 12.09 -27.09 16.37
CA HIS A 39 12.19 -28.22 15.47
C HIS A 39 11.79 -27.79 14.07
N HIS A 40 12.75 -27.89 13.14
CA HIS A 40 12.50 -27.87 11.71
C HIS A 40 11.42 -28.91 11.37
N ASN A 41 10.25 -28.45 10.96
CA ASN A 41 9.34 -29.21 10.12
C ASN A 41 8.65 -28.24 9.15
N ASP A 42 8.38 -28.72 7.94
CA ASP A 42 7.86 -27.99 6.78
C ASP A 42 6.66 -27.05 7.08
N ASN A 43 6.91 -25.74 7.04
CA ASN A 43 5.92 -24.67 7.23
C ASN A 43 5.06 -24.35 5.98
N THR A 44 5.22 -25.10 4.88
CA THR A 44 4.50 -24.85 3.62
C THR A 44 2.98 -24.99 3.74
N ASN A 45 2.50 -25.87 4.62
CA ASN A 45 1.07 -26.06 4.88
C ASN A 45 0.44 -24.93 5.71
N GLU A 46 1.20 -24.27 6.58
CA GLU A 46 0.67 -23.23 7.48
C GLU A 46 0.44 -21.91 6.73
N ASP A 47 1.38 -21.53 5.86
CA ASP A 47 1.26 -20.35 5.01
C ASP A 47 0.15 -20.49 3.95
N GLU A 48 -0.08 -21.71 3.42
CA GLU A 48 -1.20 -21.98 2.50
C GLU A 48 -2.56 -21.82 3.20
N ASN A 49 -2.66 -22.26 4.46
CA ASN A 49 -3.88 -22.13 5.27
C ASN A 49 -4.20 -20.68 5.62
N ILE A 50 -3.18 -19.85 5.90
CA ILE A 50 -3.35 -18.41 6.11
C ILE A 50 -3.86 -17.75 4.83
N GLY A 51 -3.28 -18.06 3.67
CA GLY A 51 -3.72 -17.52 2.38
C GLY A 51 -5.17 -17.88 2.05
N LYS A 52 -5.60 -19.10 2.36
CA LYS A 52 -7.00 -19.55 2.21
C LYS A 52 -7.96 -18.80 3.14
N LEU A 53 -7.58 -18.64 4.40
CA LEU A 53 -8.37 -17.87 5.38
C LEU A 53 -8.55 -16.42 4.94
N VAL A 54 -7.48 -15.73 4.54
CA VAL A 54 -7.56 -14.33 4.06
C VAL A 54 -8.51 -14.22 2.86
N ARG A 55 -8.44 -15.17 1.91
CA ARG A 55 -9.35 -15.20 0.75
C ARG A 55 -10.79 -15.44 1.16
N PHE A 56 -11.03 -16.36 2.10
CA PHE A 56 -12.36 -16.60 2.66
C PHE A 56 -12.93 -15.32 3.29
N LEU A 57 -12.19 -14.70 4.21
CA LEU A 57 -12.62 -13.49 4.90
C LEU A 57 -12.87 -12.32 3.94
N SER A 58 -12.07 -12.18 2.87
CA SER A 58 -12.27 -11.14 1.85
C SER A 58 -13.56 -11.29 1.03
N LYS A 59 -14.10 -12.52 0.95
CA LYS A 59 -15.31 -12.84 0.18
C LYS A 59 -16.53 -13.05 1.07
N TRP A 60 -16.32 -13.28 2.36
CA TRP A 60 -17.36 -13.59 3.31
C TRP A 60 -18.33 -12.41 3.46
N LYS A 61 -19.62 -12.74 3.52
CA LYS A 61 -20.71 -11.78 3.66
C LYS A 61 -21.76 -12.37 4.59
N SER A 62 -22.33 -11.51 5.42
CA SER A 62 -23.42 -11.87 6.32
C SER A 62 -24.72 -11.16 5.95
N THR A 63 -25.83 -11.87 6.09
CA THR A 63 -27.18 -11.29 6.00
C THR A 63 -27.70 -10.78 7.35
N LYS A 64 -26.96 -11.01 8.44
CA LYS A 64 -27.37 -10.60 9.79
C LYS A 64 -27.30 -9.08 9.96
N THR A 65 -28.16 -8.57 10.82
CA THR A 65 -28.37 -7.13 11.01
C THR A 65 -27.57 -6.55 12.16
N THR A 66 -27.15 -7.38 13.13
CA THR A 66 -26.38 -6.93 14.29
C THR A 66 -24.93 -7.44 14.25
N LEU A 67 -24.00 -6.70 14.85
CA LEU A 67 -22.59 -7.07 14.85
C LEU A 67 -22.34 -8.39 15.59
N ALA A 68 -23.05 -8.62 16.71
CA ALA A 68 -22.97 -9.86 17.47
C ALA A 68 -23.35 -11.08 16.62
N GLU A 69 -24.50 -11.03 15.92
CA GLU A 69 -24.94 -12.11 15.04
C GLU A 69 -23.97 -12.35 13.88
N ARG A 70 -23.33 -11.29 13.35
CA ARG A 70 -22.31 -11.43 12.29
C ARG A 70 -21.06 -12.12 12.78
N ILE A 71 -20.59 -11.77 13.97
CA ILE A 71 -19.43 -12.40 14.60
C ILE A 71 -19.73 -13.89 14.79
N GLU A 72 -20.89 -14.23 15.34
CA GLU A 72 -21.27 -15.63 15.54
C GLU A 72 -21.41 -16.40 14.21
N GLU A 73 -22.05 -15.82 13.20
CA GLU A 73 -22.19 -16.43 11.87
C GLU A 73 -20.82 -16.67 11.22
N LEU A 74 -19.90 -15.70 11.33
CA LEU A 74 -18.55 -15.85 10.81
C LEU A 74 -17.84 -17.05 11.42
N PHE A 75 -17.86 -17.20 12.75
CA PHE A 75 -17.18 -18.31 13.41
C PHE A 75 -17.81 -19.66 13.05
N ASN A 76 -19.13 -19.71 12.89
CA ASN A 76 -19.81 -20.90 12.37
C ASN A 76 -19.33 -21.27 10.96
N ASP A 77 -19.19 -20.28 10.07
CA ASP A 77 -18.70 -20.53 8.70
C ASP A 77 -17.21 -20.88 8.68
N MET A 78 -16.40 -20.28 9.57
CA MET A 78 -15.00 -20.64 9.74
C MET A 78 -14.82 -22.09 10.23
N ILE A 79 -15.72 -22.62 11.08
CA ILE A 79 -15.72 -24.04 11.47
C ILE A 79 -16.02 -24.93 10.27
N LYS A 80 -17.01 -24.57 9.43
CA LYS A 80 -17.35 -25.36 8.23
C LYS A 80 -16.17 -25.47 7.26
N GLU A 81 -15.42 -24.37 7.13
CA GLU A 81 -14.20 -24.31 6.32
C GLU A 81 -12.95 -24.83 7.04
N LYS A 82 -13.10 -25.34 8.28
CA LYS A 82 -12.03 -25.90 9.12
C LYS A 82 -10.91 -24.91 9.46
N TYR A 83 -11.22 -23.62 9.53
CA TYR A 83 -10.28 -22.59 9.99
C TYR A 83 -10.23 -22.45 11.52
N CYS A 84 -11.29 -22.86 12.21
CA CYS A 84 -11.38 -22.89 13.67
C CYS A 84 -12.10 -24.14 14.15
N ASP A 85 -11.97 -24.44 15.44
CA ASP A 85 -12.67 -25.54 16.08
C ASP A 85 -13.98 -25.10 16.78
N ILE A 86 -14.75 -26.09 17.24
CA ILE A 86 -16.03 -25.84 17.90
C ILE A 86 -15.87 -25.18 19.28
N ASP A 87 -14.73 -25.32 19.92
CA ASP A 87 -14.47 -24.74 21.24
C ASP A 87 -14.15 -23.25 21.13
N GLU A 88 -13.56 -22.81 20.02
CA GLU A 88 -13.41 -21.39 19.67
C GLU A 88 -14.77 -20.71 19.47
N LEU A 89 -15.73 -21.35 18.79
CA LEU A 89 -17.10 -20.82 18.67
C LEU A 89 -17.78 -20.71 20.04
N LYS A 90 -17.68 -21.73 20.91
CA LYS A 90 -18.24 -21.65 22.27
C LYS A 90 -17.64 -20.49 23.05
N THR A 91 -16.35 -20.24 22.88
CA THR A 91 -15.67 -19.14 23.58
C THR A 91 -16.19 -17.78 23.10
N ILE A 92 -16.41 -17.59 21.80
CA ILE A 92 -17.06 -16.39 21.26
C ILE A 92 -18.49 -16.24 21.77
N GLN A 93 -19.28 -17.31 21.79
CA GLN A 93 -20.66 -17.27 22.26
C GLN A 93 -20.73 -16.87 23.74
N ASN A 94 -19.86 -17.41 24.59
CA ASN A 94 -19.77 -17.02 25.99
C ASN A 94 -19.38 -15.54 26.13
N TRP A 95 -18.41 -15.07 25.35
CA TRP A 95 -17.99 -13.67 25.35
C TRP A 95 -19.12 -12.73 24.90
N LEU A 96 -19.88 -13.07 23.86
CA LEU A 96 -21.06 -12.31 23.42
C LEU A 96 -22.14 -12.27 24.52
N GLN A 97 -22.39 -13.39 25.21
CA GLN A 97 -23.32 -13.44 26.34
C GLN A 97 -22.85 -12.58 27.51
N ASP A 98 -21.55 -12.54 27.80
CA ASP A 98 -21.01 -11.70 28.87
C ASP A 98 -21.13 -10.21 28.53
N LEU A 99 -20.94 -9.83 27.26
CA LEU A 99 -21.22 -8.47 26.78
C LEU A 99 -22.70 -8.10 26.92
N GLU A 100 -23.60 -9.03 26.63
CA GLU A 100 -25.03 -8.83 26.83
C GLU A 100 -25.39 -8.63 28.32
N LYS A 101 -24.80 -9.43 29.22
CA LYS A 101 -25.01 -9.30 30.68
C LYS A 101 -24.58 -7.94 31.23
N VAL A 102 -23.50 -7.38 30.71
CA VAL A 102 -23.03 -6.03 31.10
C VAL A 102 -23.75 -4.90 30.34
N LYS A 103 -24.78 -5.23 29.55
CA LYS A 103 -25.56 -4.30 28.73
C LYS A 103 -24.69 -3.50 27.76
N TYR A 104 -23.66 -4.14 27.21
CA TYR A 104 -22.84 -3.54 26.17
C TYR A 104 -23.68 -3.34 24.90
N GLU A 105 -23.72 -2.11 24.41
CA GLU A 105 -24.42 -1.77 23.17
C GLU A 105 -23.44 -1.84 22.00
N PHE A 106 -23.63 -2.82 21.12
CA PHE A 106 -22.82 -2.92 19.90
C PHE A 106 -23.11 -1.74 18.96
N PRO A 107 -22.08 -1.17 18.30
CA PRO A 107 -22.28 -0.11 17.33
C PRO A 107 -23.16 -0.59 16.16
N PRO A 108 -24.05 0.25 15.63
CA PRO A 108 -24.90 -0.12 14.51
C PRO A 108 -24.05 -0.34 13.25
N ILE A 109 -24.42 -1.36 12.48
CA ILE A 109 -23.77 -1.64 11.20
C ILE A 109 -24.22 -0.60 10.18
N LYS A 110 -23.28 0.19 9.65
CA LYS A 110 -23.56 1.14 8.57
C LYS A 110 -23.94 0.36 7.32
N THR A 111 -25.22 0.35 6.97
CA THR A 111 -25.67 -0.12 5.66
C THR A 111 -25.22 0.89 4.60
N SER A 112 -24.71 0.42 3.46
CA SER A 112 -24.20 1.30 2.38
C SER A 112 -25.19 2.38 1.94
N LYS A 113 -26.50 2.18 2.17
CA LYS A 113 -27.55 3.17 1.89
C LYS A 113 -27.47 4.42 2.80
N SER A 114 -27.11 4.28 4.07
CA SER A 114 -27.12 5.42 5.02
C SER A 114 -25.93 6.38 4.86
N GLN A 115 -24.89 6.03 4.09
CA GLN A 115 -23.85 6.99 3.68
C GLN A 115 -24.28 7.90 2.52
N SER A 116 -25.27 7.48 1.72
CA SER A 116 -25.76 8.31 0.60
C SER A 116 -26.73 9.41 1.04
N GLU A 117 -27.44 9.24 2.15
CA GLU A 117 -28.48 10.18 2.60
C GLU A 117 -27.98 11.23 3.62
N GLN A 118 -26.98 10.92 4.47
CA GLN A 118 -26.43 11.92 5.41
C GLN A 118 -25.39 12.88 4.81
N VAL A 119 -24.98 12.67 3.56
CA VAL A 119 -24.03 13.54 2.84
C VAL A 119 -24.76 14.52 1.89
N GLY A 120 -26.08 14.39 1.76
CA GLY A 120 -26.90 15.18 0.83
C GLY A 120 -27.02 16.68 1.10
N ASN A 121 -26.45 17.20 2.20
CA ASN A 121 -26.55 18.61 2.58
C ASN A 121 -25.22 19.40 2.60
N ARG A 122 -24.12 18.84 2.07
CA ARG A 122 -22.93 19.64 1.73
C ARG A 122 -22.82 19.70 0.21
N ILE A 123 -23.22 20.85 -0.33
CA ILE A 123 -22.98 21.36 -1.70
C ILE A 123 -22.00 20.47 -2.49
N GLY A 124 -22.51 19.58 -3.34
CA GLY A 124 -21.87 19.11 -4.57
C GLY A 124 -20.40 18.66 -4.58
N ILE A 125 -19.77 18.30 -3.45
CA ILE A 125 -18.41 17.74 -3.48
C ILE A 125 -18.52 16.30 -3.97
N ARG A 126 -18.37 16.09 -5.28
CA ARG A 126 -18.11 14.77 -5.86
C ARG A 126 -16.95 14.16 -5.06
N ARG A 127 -17.23 13.10 -4.27
CA ARG A 127 -16.17 12.35 -3.58
C ARG A 127 -15.23 11.82 -4.64
N ARG A 128 -14.02 12.36 -4.68
CA ARG A 128 -12.98 11.89 -5.59
C ARG A 128 -12.55 10.50 -5.18
N ARG A 129 -12.31 9.65 -6.15
CA ARG A 129 -11.67 8.35 -5.91
C ARG A 129 -10.21 8.43 -6.35
N THR A 130 -9.31 8.15 -5.43
CA THR A 130 -7.87 8.30 -5.61
C THR A 130 -7.20 6.93 -5.62
N ALA A 131 -6.44 6.63 -6.66
CA ALA A 131 -5.51 5.51 -6.63
C ALA A 131 -4.17 5.97 -6.06
N VAL A 132 -3.61 5.22 -5.11
CA VAL A 132 -2.27 5.50 -4.56
C VAL A 132 -1.36 4.34 -4.90
N CYS A 133 -0.39 4.58 -5.78
CA CYS A 133 0.65 3.62 -6.11
C CYS A 133 1.88 3.86 -5.21
N LEU A 134 2.19 2.85 -4.40
CA LEU A 134 3.35 2.79 -3.52
C LEU A 134 4.41 1.87 -4.15
N THR A 135 5.60 2.42 -4.41
CA THR A 135 6.71 1.69 -5.05
C THR A 135 8.02 1.77 -4.27
N GLY A 136 8.98 0.92 -4.61
CA GLY A 136 10.33 0.97 -4.08
C GLY A 136 10.62 -0.11 -3.04
N LEU A 137 11.57 0.18 -2.16
CA LEU A 137 12.07 -0.71 -1.12
C LEU A 137 11.11 -0.76 0.09
N ILE A 138 10.72 -1.97 0.51
CA ILE A 138 9.84 -2.20 1.67
C ILE A 138 10.52 -1.86 3.01
N GLU A 139 11.85 -1.82 3.01
CA GLU A 139 12.76 -1.56 4.12
C GLU A 139 12.34 -0.39 5.02
N CYS A 140 11.96 0.76 4.46
CA CYS A 140 11.61 1.97 5.21
C CYS A 140 10.09 2.17 5.38
N ILE A 141 9.27 1.18 5.02
CA ILE A 141 7.82 1.39 4.93
C ILE A 141 7.23 1.79 6.29
N ASP A 142 7.77 1.24 7.37
CA ASP A 142 7.29 1.48 8.71
C ASP A 142 7.51 2.92 9.20
N LEU A 143 8.68 3.47 8.85
CA LEU A 143 9.08 4.81 9.24
C LEU A 143 8.42 5.89 8.36
N ALA A 144 8.27 5.63 7.06
CA ALA A 144 7.86 6.65 6.09
C ALA A 144 6.37 6.58 5.73
N TRP A 145 5.78 5.38 5.63
CA TRP A 145 4.47 5.25 4.99
C TRP A 145 3.33 5.81 5.82
N THR A 146 3.27 5.55 7.13
CA THR A 146 2.18 6.05 7.98
C THR A 146 2.02 7.58 7.92
N PRO A 147 3.06 8.39 8.18
CA PRO A 147 2.93 9.84 8.08
C PRO A 147 2.58 10.28 6.66
N THR A 148 3.15 9.62 5.64
CA THR A 148 2.87 9.93 4.22
C THR A 148 1.43 9.65 3.83
N ALA A 149 0.91 8.47 4.17
CA ALA A 149 -0.47 8.11 3.95
C ALA A 149 -1.41 9.12 4.61
N ASN A 150 -1.17 9.48 5.88
CA ASN A 150 -1.98 10.46 6.60
C ASN A 150 -1.95 11.84 5.95
N ALA A 151 -0.79 12.29 5.48
CA ALA A 151 -0.64 13.55 4.77
C ALA A 151 -1.45 13.55 3.45
N ILE A 152 -1.36 12.47 2.66
CA ILE A 152 -2.15 12.26 1.44
C ILE A 152 -3.65 12.29 1.77
N ARG A 153 -4.09 11.53 2.79
CA ARG A 153 -5.51 11.48 3.20
C ARG A 153 -6.06 12.86 3.56
N THR A 154 -5.24 13.64 4.25
CA THR A 154 -5.64 14.96 4.77
C THR A 154 -5.77 16.00 3.66
N HIS A 155 -4.87 15.99 2.68
CA HIS A 155 -4.77 17.05 1.67
C HIS A 155 -5.51 16.74 0.37
N ILE A 156 -5.61 15.47 -0.01
CA ILE A 156 -6.29 15.05 -1.24
C ILE A 156 -7.76 14.72 -0.96
N GLY A 157 -8.05 14.17 0.22
CA GLY A 157 -9.38 13.73 0.61
C GLY A 157 -9.93 12.61 -0.29
N GLY A 158 -11.21 12.30 -0.12
CA GLY A 158 -11.91 11.28 -0.89
C GLY A 158 -11.60 9.84 -0.47
N ASP A 159 -12.12 8.90 -1.25
CA ASP A 159 -11.86 7.48 -1.07
C ASP A 159 -10.50 7.14 -1.70
N MET A 160 -9.63 6.46 -0.97
CA MET A 160 -8.31 6.05 -1.47
C MET A 160 -8.20 4.54 -1.52
N ASP A 161 -7.75 4.05 -2.67
CA ASP A 161 -7.34 2.68 -2.86
C ASP A 161 -5.83 2.62 -3.04
N ILE A 162 -5.15 1.81 -2.22
CA ILE A 162 -3.68 1.75 -2.23
C ILE A 162 -3.21 0.47 -2.93
N PHE A 163 -2.27 0.65 -3.86
CA PHE A 163 -1.66 -0.37 -4.71
C PHE A 163 -0.18 -0.42 -4.41
N MET A 164 0.31 -1.57 -3.96
CA MET A 164 1.72 -1.74 -3.59
C MET A 164 2.45 -2.57 -4.62
N TYR A 165 3.56 -2.04 -5.13
CA TYR A 165 4.54 -2.75 -5.94
C TYR A 165 5.91 -2.56 -5.29
N LEU A 166 6.23 -3.45 -4.36
CA LEU A 166 7.39 -3.31 -3.47
C LEU A 166 8.42 -4.41 -3.73
N SER A 167 9.69 -4.02 -3.62
CA SER A 167 10.85 -4.91 -3.67
C SER A 167 11.55 -4.95 -2.31
N SER A 168 12.40 -5.94 -2.08
CA SER A 168 13.30 -6.00 -0.93
C SER A 168 14.73 -6.33 -1.36
N THR A 169 15.70 -5.92 -0.54
CA THR A 169 17.13 -6.16 -0.74
C THR A 169 17.60 -7.56 -0.32
N GLU A 170 16.73 -8.41 0.27
CA GLU A 170 17.09 -9.79 0.64
C GLU A 170 17.16 -10.73 -0.59
N PRO A 171 18.11 -11.69 -0.64
CA PRO A 171 19.17 -11.99 0.33
C PRO A 171 20.50 -11.28 -0.01
N VAL A 172 20.50 -10.34 -0.96
CA VAL A 172 21.70 -9.94 -1.72
C VAL A 172 22.73 -9.16 -0.89
N VAL A 173 22.41 -8.77 0.35
CA VAL A 173 23.36 -8.08 1.22
C VAL A 173 23.48 -8.81 2.56
N ASP A 174 24.33 -9.85 2.57
CA ASP A 174 24.64 -10.80 3.65
C ASP A 174 24.97 -10.22 5.05
N GLN A 175 24.92 -8.90 5.28
CA GLN A 175 25.32 -8.31 6.57
C GLN A 175 24.56 -7.04 6.98
N LEU A 176 23.60 -6.55 6.20
CA LEU A 176 22.96 -5.25 6.50
C LEU A 176 21.49 -5.33 6.87
N SER A 177 20.74 -6.28 6.31
CA SER A 177 19.32 -6.51 6.67
C SER A 177 19.24 -7.34 7.95
N THR A 178 18.82 -6.75 9.06
CA THR A 178 18.60 -7.48 10.33
C THR A 178 17.19 -8.02 10.44
N ILE A 179 16.25 -7.48 9.66
CA ILE A 179 14.82 -7.83 9.70
C ILE A 179 14.49 -8.73 8.49
N PRO A 180 14.10 -10.00 8.71
CA PRO A 180 13.67 -10.91 7.65
C PRO A 180 12.52 -10.35 6.80
N LEU A 181 12.49 -10.65 5.51
CA LEU A 181 11.42 -10.25 4.59
C LEU A 181 10.02 -10.59 5.12
N ARG A 182 9.84 -11.78 5.71
CA ARG A 182 8.56 -12.19 6.30
C ARG A 182 8.08 -11.21 7.36
N THR A 183 8.99 -10.70 8.19
CA THR A 183 8.68 -9.70 9.24
C THR A 183 8.28 -8.38 8.60
N ARG A 184 9.03 -7.92 7.59
CA ARG A 184 8.70 -6.68 6.86
C ARG A 184 7.38 -6.76 6.13
N LEU A 185 7.05 -7.93 5.60
CA LEU A 185 5.74 -8.19 5.02
C LEU A 185 4.63 -8.03 6.05
N ILE A 186 4.80 -8.61 7.23
CA ILE A 186 3.84 -8.46 8.34
C ILE A 186 3.68 -6.98 8.71
N GLU A 187 4.79 -6.23 8.83
CA GLU A 187 4.78 -4.78 9.07
C GLU A 187 4.05 -4.02 7.96
N ALA A 188 4.34 -4.31 6.70
CA ALA A 188 3.63 -3.74 5.57
C ALA A 188 2.14 -4.08 5.61
N LEU A 189 1.76 -5.29 6.06
CA LEU A 189 0.37 -5.68 6.25
C LEU A 189 -0.31 -4.91 7.38
N HIS A 190 0.41 -4.48 8.43
CA HIS A 190 -0.15 -3.68 9.52
C HIS A 190 -0.70 -2.33 9.04
N TYR A 191 -0.12 -1.75 7.99
CA TYR A 191 -0.65 -0.53 7.35
C TYR A 191 -1.97 -0.76 6.56
N SER A 192 -2.44 -2.02 6.53
CA SER A 192 -3.75 -2.67 6.30
C SER A 192 -4.85 -2.10 5.39
N ASN A 193 -4.89 -0.82 5.05
CA ASN A 193 -5.92 -0.27 4.15
C ASN A 193 -5.49 -0.30 2.67
N PHE A 194 -4.99 -1.46 2.23
CA PHE A 194 -4.56 -1.64 0.84
C PHE A 194 -5.62 -2.37 0.03
N THR A 195 -5.74 -1.94 -1.23
CA THR A 195 -6.72 -2.48 -2.18
C THR A 195 -6.11 -3.62 -2.99
N VAL A 196 -4.86 -3.47 -3.41
CA VAL A 196 -4.09 -4.52 -4.11
C VAL A 196 -2.65 -4.52 -3.61
N LYS A 197 -2.10 -5.72 -3.41
CA LYS A 197 -0.71 -5.92 -2.98
C LYS A 197 -0.01 -6.86 -3.95
N VAL A 198 1.14 -6.45 -4.47
CA VAL A 198 2.05 -7.36 -5.13
C VAL A 198 3.46 -7.09 -4.63
N LEU A 199 4.02 -8.09 -3.95
CA LEU A 199 5.40 -8.09 -3.51
C LEU A 199 6.25 -8.79 -4.57
N PHE A 200 7.38 -8.20 -4.93
CA PHE A 200 8.34 -8.79 -5.84
C PHE A 200 9.64 -9.05 -5.09
N GLU A 201 9.94 -10.33 -4.88
CA GLU A 201 11.26 -10.78 -4.48
C GLU A 201 12.12 -10.86 -5.72
N ASN A 202 13.33 -10.28 -5.67
CA ASN A 202 14.42 -10.46 -6.64
C ASN A 202 13.97 -10.70 -8.09
N ILE A 203 14.01 -9.69 -8.95
CA ILE A 203 13.84 -9.93 -10.39
C ILE A 203 15.16 -10.44 -10.99
N PRO A 204 15.27 -11.72 -11.42
CA PRO A 204 16.14 -12.11 -12.53
C PRO A 204 15.42 -12.01 -13.87
N VAL A 205 14.10 -11.81 -13.89
CA VAL A 205 13.31 -11.72 -15.13
C VAL A 205 13.45 -10.32 -15.73
N LEU A 206 14.57 -10.11 -16.40
CA LEU A 206 14.78 -9.02 -17.35
C LEU A 206 13.51 -8.83 -18.18
N ASP A 207 13.00 -7.61 -18.17
CA ASP A 207 12.01 -7.17 -19.14
C ASP A 207 12.60 -7.30 -20.56
N PRO A 208 11.87 -7.90 -21.52
CA PRO A 208 12.31 -8.02 -22.90
C PRO A 208 12.56 -6.69 -23.64
N HIS A 209 12.07 -5.55 -23.13
CA HIS A 209 12.26 -4.22 -23.71
C HIS A 209 13.54 -3.52 -23.23
N PHE A 210 14.29 -4.10 -22.29
CA PHE A 210 15.55 -3.52 -21.83
C PHE A 210 16.62 -3.58 -22.93
N PRO A 211 17.23 -2.44 -23.35
CA PRO A 211 18.24 -2.48 -24.40
C PRO A 211 19.45 -3.31 -23.95
N PRO A 212 19.95 -4.27 -24.76
CA PRO A 212 20.92 -5.27 -24.33
C PRO A 212 22.30 -4.68 -23.97
N ASN A 213 22.60 -3.46 -24.43
CA ASN A 213 23.89 -2.80 -24.25
C ASN A 213 23.94 -1.90 -23.00
N CYS A 214 22.86 -1.85 -22.22
CA CYS A 214 22.80 -1.02 -21.03
C CYS A 214 23.57 -1.71 -19.90
N THR A 215 24.77 -1.20 -19.62
CA THR A 215 25.57 -1.67 -18.51
C THR A 215 25.06 -1.06 -17.21
N THR A 216 25.18 -1.81 -16.12
CA THR A 216 25.00 -1.26 -14.79
C THR A 216 26.13 -0.30 -14.48
N GLU A 217 25.82 0.83 -13.83
CA GLU A 217 26.87 1.65 -13.26
C GLU A 217 27.64 0.80 -12.27
N GLU A 218 28.91 0.56 -12.56
CA GLU A 218 29.87 0.04 -11.59
C GLU A 218 30.02 1.11 -10.50
N SER A 219 29.15 1.06 -9.50
CA SER A 219 29.45 1.68 -8.21
C SER A 219 30.69 0.96 -7.68
N ILE A 220 31.77 1.70 -7.45
CA ILE A 220 33.07 1.21 -6.97
C ILE A 220 32.91 0.29 -5.74
N ASP A 221 31.86 0.51 -4.95
CA ASP A 221 31.59 -0.21 -3.69
C ASP A 221 30.37 -1.15 -3.72
N GLN A 222 29.81 -1.48 -4.89
CA GLN A 222 28.65 -2.38 -4.97
C GLN A 222 28.84 -3.50 -5.99
N PRO A 223 28.37 -4.73 -5.69
CA PRO A 223 28.41 -5.81 -6.65
C PRO A 223 27.64 -5.42 -7.92
N PRO A 224 28.13 -5.80 -9.11
CA PRO A 224 27.48 -5.49 -10.36
C PRO A 224 26.09 -6.11 -10.39
N HIS A 225 25.07 -5.27 -10.55
CA HIS A 225 23.71 -5.74 -10.80
C HIS A 225 23.58 -6.21 -12.25
N LYS A 226 22.75 -7.22 -12.53
CA LYS A 226 22.49 -7.65 -13.92
C LYS A 226 21.62 -6.65 -14.71
N VAL A 227 20.82 -5.85 -14.01
CA VAL A 227 19.94 -4.81 -14.57
C VAL A 227 20.19 -3.52 -13.80
N PRO A 228 20.31 -2.35 -14.45
CA PRO A 228 20.55 -1.11 -13.72
C PRO A 228 19.32 -0.76 -12.88
N ARG A 229 19.56 -0.46 -11.60
CA ARG A 229 18.52 -0.24 -10.57
C ARG A 229 17.44 0.74 -11.02
N TYR A 230 17.82 1.75 -11.79
CA TYR A 230 16.87 2.72 -12.31
C TYR A 230 15.82 2.11 -13.25
N TYR A 231 16.19 1.20 -14.14
CA TYR A 231 15.22 0.54 -15.02
C TYR A 231 14.27 -0.36 -14.24
N GLN A 232 14.76 -1.03 -13.19
CA GLN A 232 13.92 -1.80 -12.28
C GLN A 232 12.90 -0.89 -11.58
N GLN A 233 13.34 0.28 -11.09
CA GLN A 233 12.45 1.28 -10.51
C GLN A 233 11.36 1.69 -11.51
N LEU A 234 11.74 2.01 -12.75
CA LEU A 234 10.80 2.43 -13.79
C LEU A 234 9.81 1.32 -14.18
N PHE A 235 10.28 0.09 -14.29
CA PHE A 235 9.42 -1.07 -14.53
C PHE A 235 8.43 -1.27 -13.37
N GLY A 236 8.87 -1.10 -12.13
CA GLY A 236 8.00 -1.14 -10.96
C GLY A 236 6.90 -0.08 -10.99
N LEU A 237 7.22 1.14 -11.47
CA LEU A 237 6.21 2.18 -11.70
C LEU A 237 5.16 1.73 -12.72
N SER A 238 5.60 1.25 -13.89
CA SER A 238 4.67 0.84 -14.95
C SER A 238 3.77 -0.31 -14.52
N ASN A 239 4.31 -1.32 -13.84
CA ASN A 239 3.49 -2.42 -13.34
C ASN A 239 2.52 -2.02 -12.23
N CYS A 240 2.93 -1.15 -11.32
CA CYS A 240 2.03 -0.63 -10.30
C CYS A 240 0.85 0.12 -10.94
N PHE A 241 1.10 0.88 -12.01
CA PHE A 241 0.04 1.51 -12.80
C PHE A 241 -0.88 0.46 -13.46
N SER A 242 -0.33 -0.61 -14.01
CA SER A 242 -1.12 -1.73 -14.56
C SER A 242 -2.03 -2.36 -13.50
N LEU A 243 -1.57 -2.51 -12.24
CA LEU A 243 -2.42 -3.00 -11.14
C LEU A 243 -3.64 -2.10 -10.91
N VAL A 244 -3.46 -0.78 -11.00
CA VAL A 244 -4.57 0.19 -10.90
C VAL A 244 -5.57 -0.04 -12.03
N ARG A 245 -5.10 -0.12 -13.28
CA ARG A 245 -5.96 -0.32 -14.47
C ARG A 245 -6.70 -1.66 -14.44
N ASP A 246 -6.03 -2.72 -14.02
CA ASP A 246 -6.64 -4.04 -13.86
C ASP A 246 -7.75 -4.02 -12.81
N TYR A 247 -7.52 -3.30 -11.71
CA TYR A 247 -8.53 -3.13 -10.68
C TYR A 247 -9.72 -2.28 -11.14
N GLU A 248 -9.48 -1.16 -11.84
CA GLU A 248 -10.54 -0.36 -12.48
C GLU A 248 -11.43 -1.22 -13.36
N LYS A 249 -10.82 -2.01 -14.25
CA LYS A 249 -11.51 -2.90 -15.19
C LYS A 249 -12.28 -4.00 -14.45
N LYS A 250 -11.65 -4.67 -13.49
CA LYS A 250 -12.23 -5.79 -12.74
C LYS A 250 -13.43 -5.35 -11.91
N HIS A 251 -13.38 -4.16 -11.32
CA HIS A 251 -14.42 -3.66 -10.43
C HIS A 251 -15.40 -2.69 -11.13
N ASN A 252 -15.17 -2.40 -12.41
CA ASN A 252 -15.94 -1.43 -13.19
C ASN A 252 -16.05 -0.07 -12.48
N ILE A 253 -14.90 0.44 -12.04
CA ILE A 253 -14.75 1.74 -11.39
C ILE A 253 -13.79 2.60 -12.20
N LYS A 254 -13.75 3.90 -11.89
CA LYS A 254 -12.73 4.81 -12.39
C LYS A 254 -12.18 5.66 -11.26
N TYR A 255 -10.87 5.83 -11.24
CA TYR A 255 -10.19 6.80 -10.40
C TYR A 255 -10.20 8.16 -11.10
N ASP A 256 -10.41 9.22 -10.34
CA ASP A 256 -10.36 10.59 -10.86
C ASP A 256 -8.91 11.09 -10.88
N ILE A 257 -8.13 10.70 -9.87
CA ILE A 257 -6.76 11.13 -9.66
C ILE A 257 -5.89 9.96 -9.20
N MET A 258 -4.60 10.09 -9.47
CA MET A 258 -3.60 9.14 -9.01
C MET A 258 -2.49 9.83 -8.25
N VAL A 259 -2.07 9.18 -7.18
CA VAL A 259 -0.87 9.51 -6.42
C VAL A 259 0.15 8.42 -6.68
N ARG A 260 1.37 8.82 -6.98
CA ARG A 260 2.53 7.96 -7.00
C ARG A 260 3.47 8.40 -5.88
N THR A 261 3.95 7.45 -5.08
CA THR A 261 4.91 7.72 -4.00
C THR A 261 5.87 6.55 -3.81
N ARG A 262 7.09 6.84 -3.38
CA ARG A 262 7.99 5.78 -2.88
C ARG A 262 7.67 5.42 -1.43
N ALA A 263 8.02 4.20 -1.04
CA ALA A 263 7.82 3.67 0.31
C ALA A 263 8.75 4.30 1.37
N ASP A 264 9.85 4.91 0.95
CA ASP A 264 10.82 5.59 1.80
C ASP A 264 10.65 7.11 1.84
N ILE A 265 9.56 7.64 1.28
CA ILE A 265 9.26 9.07 1.32
C ILE A 265 8.44 9.38 2.55
N LYS A 266 8.88 10.41 3.27
CA LYS A 266 8.15 11.09 4.33
C LYS A 266 7.90 12.54 3.94
N PHE A 267 6.69 13.03 4.14
CA PHE A 267 6.43 14.47 3.98
C PHE A 267 6.91 15.26 5.19
N ASP A 268 7.73 16.27 4.94
CA ASP A 268 8.04 17.30 5.93
C ASP A 268 6.96 18.38 5.91
N GLN A 269 6.52 18.74 4.70
CA GLN A 269 5.49 19.75 4.49
C GLN A 269 4.70 19.45 3.22
N ILE A 270 3.38 19.35 3.36
CA ILE A 270 2.44 19.52 2.25
C ILE A 270 1.71 20.84 2.52
N PRO A 271 1.72 21.81 1.59
CA PRO A 271 1.00 23.04 1.80
C PRO A 271 -0.51 22.75 1.90
N PRO A 272 -1.26 23.39 2.80
CA PRO A 272 -2.72 23.24 2.88
C PRO A 272 -3.44 23.54 1.55
N THR A 273 -2.79 24.32 0.68
CA THR A 273 -3.26 24.71 -0.65
C THR A 273 -2.74 23.77 -1.76
N PHE A 274 -2.46 22.51 -1.44
CA PHE A 274 -1.84 21.57 -2.38
C PHE A 274 -2.77 21.24 -3.56
N ASP A 275 -4.07 21.06 -3.27
CA ASP A 275 -5.13 21.07 -4.27
C ASP A 275 -5.77 22.46 -4.31
N ARG A 276 -5.44 23.27 -5.32
CA ARG A 276 -5.96 24.62 -5.49
C ARG A 276 -6.26 24.90 -6.95
N GLU A 277 -6.91 26.02 -7.23
CA GLU A 277 -7.16 26.44 -8.60
C GLU A 277 -5.87 26.56 -9.42
N SER A 278 -6.04 26.68 -10.74
CA SER A 278 -4.95 26.81 -11.71
C SER A 278 -3.84 27.76 -11.23
N PRO A 279 -2.56 27.39 -11.37
CA PRO A 279 -2.07 26.25 -12.14
C PRO A 279 -1.96 24.92 -11.39
N TYR A 280 -2.28 24.85 -10.10
CA TYR A 280 -2.02 23.69 -9.23
C TYR A 280 -3.26 22.81 -9.01
N ASP A 281 -4.16 22.79 -9.99
CA ASP A 281 -5.34 21.94 -9.96
C ASP A 281 -4.95 20.51 -10.32
N ILE A 282 -4.97 19.61 -9.34
CA ILE A 282 -4.58 18.20 -9.52
C ILE A 282 -5.53 17.42 -10.45
N ASN A 283 -6.69 17.98 -10.81
CA ASN A 283 -7.58 17.37 -11.80
C ASN A 283 -7.13 17.66 -13.24
N THR A 284 -6.24 18.64 -13.46
CA THR A 284 -5.81 19.05 -14.81
C THR A 284 -4.30 19.15 -14.96
N THR A 285 -3.55 19.06 -13.86
CA THR A 285 -2.11 19.27 -13.83
C THR A 285 -1.43 18.16 -13.02
N LEU A 286 -0.31 17.65 -13.53
CA LEU A 286 0.60 16.82 -12.76
C LEU A 286 1.44 17.71 -11.82
N ILE A 287 1.44 17.39 -10.53
CA ILE A 287 2.20 18.10 -9.50
C ILE A 287 3.26 17.16 -8.93
N ALA A 288 4.49 17.65 -8.84
CA ALA A 288 5.59 16.95 -8.20
C ALA A 288 6.41 17.93 -7.34
N PRO A 289 7.06 17.49 -6.24
CA PRO A 289 7.88 18.35 -5.40
C PRO A 289 9.14 18.80 -6.12
N TYR A 290 9.73 19.90 -5.64
CA TYR A 290 11.04 20.37 -6.08
C TYR A 290 12.16 19.55 -5.43
N ASN A 291 13.11 19.07 -6.23
CA ASN A 291 14.33 18.46 -5.69
C ASN A 291 15.39 19.55 -5.47
N GLY A 292 15.64 19.90 -4.21
CA GLY A 292 16.60 20.94 -3.83
C GLY A 292 18.06 20.65 -4.21
N LEU A 293 18.44 19.37 -4.34
CA LEU A 293 19.80 18.97 -4.70
C LEU A 293 20.08 19.12 -6.20
N MET A 294 19.07 18.81 -7.03
CA MET A 294 19.23 18.76 -8.49
C MET A 294 18.62 19.95 -9.22
N GLY A 295 17.79 20.75 -8.55
CA GLY A 295 17.18 21.96 -9.10
C GLY A 295 16.02 21.71 -10.07
N ILE A 296 15.38 20.54 -9.98
CA ILE A 296 14.35 20.07 -10.93
C ILE A 296 13.21 19.38 -10.16
N ILE A 297 12.72 18.25 -10.64
CA ILE A 297 11.60 17.48 -10.08
C ILE A 297 12.16 16.45 -9.10
N ASP A 298 11.47 16.19 -8.00
CA ASP A 298 11.72 15.01 -7.18
C ASP A 298 10.89 13.82 -7.68
N ASP A 299 11.56 12.79 -8.22
CA ASP A 299 10.93 11.53 -8.64
C ASP A 299 10.67 10.61 -7.44
N GLY A 300 10.35 11.15 -6.27
CA GLY A 300 9.85 10.42 -5.09
C GLY A 300 8.34 10.49 -4.90
N PHE A 301 7.71 11.56 -5.39
CA PHE A 301 6.28 11.78 -5.25
C PHE A 301 5.70 12.52 -6.47
N ALA A 302 4.52 12.12 -6.92
CA ALA A 302 3.77 12.85 -7.94
C ALA A 302 2.26 12.61 -7.77
N VAL A 303 1.45 13.56 -8.19
CA VAL A 303 -0.02 13.46 -8.14
C VAL A 303 -0.65 14.27 -9.25
N GLY A 304 -1.70 13.76 -9.84
CA GLY A 304 -2.41 14.46 -10.90
C GLY A 304 -3.52 13.61 -11.52
N PRO A 305 -4.03 14.03 -12.68
CA PRO A 305 -5.04 13.26 -13.39
C PRO A 305 -4.46 11.96 -13.93
N MET A 306 -5.32 10.95 -14.07
CA MET A 306 -4.94 9.59 -14.44
C MET A 306 -4.10 9.51 -15.72
N ASP A 307 -4.43 10.31 -16.73
CA ASP A 307 -3.74 10.36 -18.03
C ASP A 307 -2.32 10.95 -17.94
N ALA A 308 -2.13 12.00 -17.14
CA ALA A 308 -0.82 12.58 -16.91
C ALA A 308 0.08 11.64 -16.09
N VAL A 309 -0.48 11.00 -15.06
CA VAL A 309 0.25 10.03 -14.23
C VAL A 309 0.55 8.75 -15.02
N GLU A 310 -0.32 8.34 -15.95
CA GLU A 310 -0.05 7.23 -16.88
C GLU A 310 1.22 7.47 -17.69
N VAL A 311 1.34 8.66 -18.31
CA VAL A 311 2.53 9.03 -19.06
C VAL A 311 3.75 8.98 -18.15
N TYR A 312 3.67 9.59 -16.96
CA TYR A 312 4.74 9.59 -15.96
C TYR A 312 5.20 8.17 -15.60
N MET A 313 4.28 7.26 -15.30
CA MET A 313 4.59 5.92 -14.79
C MET A 313 5.00 4.92 -15.88
N ASN A 314 4.57 5.14 -17.13
CA ASN A 314 4.87 4.26 -18.27
C ASN A 314 6.09 4.69 -19.10
N ARG A 315 6.93 5.61 -18.56
CA ARG A 315 8.18 6.04 -19.22
C ARG A 315 9.24 4.94 -19.36
N TYR A 316 9.04 3.80 -18.70
CA TYR A 316 9.83 2.61 -18.94
C TYR A 316 9.75 2.17 -20.41
N TYR A 317 8.56 2.19 -21.00
CA TYR A 317 8.33 1.73 -22.37
C TYR A 317 8.76 2.72 -23.46
N SER A 318 9.31 3.89 -23.08
CA SER A 318 9.81 4.87 -24.06
C SER A 318 11.30 4.77 -24.33
N PHE A 319 12.04 3.91 -23.62
CA PHE A 319 13.45 3.70 -23.94
C PHE A 319 13.61 3.01 -25.28
N ARG A 320 14.46 3.61 -26.12
CA ARG A 320 15.01 2.98 -27.32
C ARG A 320 16.49 2.69 -27.19
N GLU A 321 17.14 3.41 -26.29
CA GLU A 321 18.58 3.41 -26.05
C GLU A 321 18.83 3.55 -24.55
N CYS A 322 20.05 3.25 -24.13
CA CYS A 322 20.46 3.36 -22.75
C CYS A 322 20.55 4.80 -22.31
N ILE A 323 20.03 5.10 -21.12
CA ILE A 323 20.35 6.33 -20.40
C ILE A 323 21.86 6.37 -20.22
N THR A 324 22.48 7.39 -20.82
CA THR A 324 23.90 7.69 -20.67
C THR A 324 24.18 8.18 -19.25
N ARG A 325 25.40 7.95 -18.74
CA ARG A 325 25.82 8.42 -17.39
C ARG A 325 25.53 9.90 -17.12
N ASP A 326 25.51 10.73 -18.17
CA ASP A 326 25.29 12.17 -18.04
C ASP A 326 23.81 12.57 -17.84
N LEU A 327 22.86 11.63 -17.99
CA LEU A 327 21.44 11.90 -17.88
C LEU A 327 20.87 11.36 -16.56
N HIS A 328 20.87 12.23 -15.56
CA HIS A 328 20.25 11.97 -14.25
C HIS A 328 18.75 11.59 -14.40
N PRO A 329 18.23 10.61 -13.63
CA PRO A 329 16.82 10.20 -13.67
C PRO A 329 15.76 11.31 -13.70
N GLU A 330 15.92 12.33 -12.87
CA GLU A 330 15.04 13.49 -12.76
C GLU A 330 15.11 14.40 -13.99
N ARG A 331 16.29 14.50 -14.63
CA ARG A 331 16.45 15.22 -15.91
C ARG A 331 15.75 14.47 -17.03
N TYR A 332 15.89 13.14 -17.08
CA TYR A 332 15.17 12.32 -18.03
C TYR A 332 13.66 12.49 -17.86
N LEU A 333 13.17 12.43 -16.62
CA LEU A 333 11.75 12.63 -16.33
C LEU A 333 11.24 13.99 -16.82
N ASP A 334 11.94 15.08 -16.48
CA ASP A 334 11.57 16.44 -16.92
C ASP A 334 11.52 16.55 -18.45
N PHE A 335 12.57 16.08 -19.14
CA PHE A 335 12.61 16.05 -20.60
C PHE A 335 11.46 15.22 -21.20
N TYR A 336 11.24 14.03 -20.65
CA TYR A 336 10.22 13.10 -21.12
C TYR A 336 8.81 13.69 -20.98
N LEU A 337 8.47 14.30 -19.83
CA LEU A 337 7.18 14.93 -19.61
C LEU A 337 6.96 16.13 -20.54
N LYS A 338 7.99 16.95 -20.76
CA LYS A 338 7.95 18.07 -21.73
C LYS A 338 7.73 17.56 -23.16
N TYR A 339 8.48 16.53 -23.58
CA TYR A 339 8.33 15.91 -24.89
C TYR A 339 6.91 15.35 -25.11
N ARG A 340 6.34 14.72 -24.09
CA ARG A 340 4.97 14.20 -24.10
C ARG A 340 3.89 15.26 -23.87
N LYS A 341 4.28 16.53 -23.74
CA LYS A 341 3.40 17.70 -23.51
C LYS A 341 2.49 17.53 -22.28
N VAL A 342 2.99 16.87 -21.24
CA VAL A 342 2.29 16.75 -19.97
C VAL A 342 2.37 18.10 -19.24
N LYS A 343 1.22 18.62 -18.81
CA LYS A 343 1.17 19.84 -17.98
C LYS A 343 1.70 19.51 -16.59
N LEU A 344 2.94 19.90 -16.32
CA LEU A 344 3.64 19.68 -15.06
C LEU A 344 3.82 21.00 -14.31
N ILE A 345 3.59 20.97 -13.01
CA ILE A 345 4.00 22.02 -12.07
C ILE A 345 4.90 21.41 -10.99
N VAL A 346 6.08 21.98 -10.84
CA VAL A 346 7.00 21.66 -9.75
C VAL A 346 6.65 22.55 -8.55
N ASP A 347 6.12 21.95 -7.48
CA ASP A 347 5.73 22.69 -6.29
C ASP A 347 6.90 22.80 -5.31
N THR A 348 7.47 24.00 -5.23
CA THR A 348 8.59 24.32 -4.33
C THR A 348 8.20 24.42 -2.87
N ARG A 349 6.89 24.37 -2.56
CA ARG A 349 6.37 24.44 -1.17
C ARG A 349 6.07 23.06 -0.59
N THR A 350 6.09 22.03 -1.42
CA THR A 350 6.02 20.65 -0.96
C THR A 350 7.43 20.15 -0.70
N SER A 351 7.70 19.73 0.52
CA SER A 351 8.99 19.18 0.94
C SER A 351 8.84 17.72 1.34
N ILE A 352 9.69 16.89 0.75
CA ILE A 352 9.77 15.46 1.04
C ILE A 352 11.17 15.10 1.52
N MET A 353 11.21 14.23 2.52
CA MET A 353 12.41 13.63 3.06
C MET A 353 12.50 12.18 2.58
N HIS A 354 13.65 11.82 2.03
CA HIS A 354 13.98 10.44 1.68
C HIS A 354 14.60 9.78 2.91
N MET A 355 13.94 8.75 3.44
CA MET A 355 14.46 7.99 4.56
C MET A 355 15.76 7.29 4.14
N PRO A 356 16.86 7.47 4.90
CA PRO A 356 18.13 6.88 4.52
C PRO A 356 18.08 5.36 4.70
N HIS A 357 18.41 4.63 3.63
CA HIS A 357 18.62 3.18 3.69
C HIS A 357 20.02 2.92 4.25
N SER A 358 20.11 2.44 5.49
CA SER A 358 21.39 2.08 6.11
C SER A 358 21.22 0.91 7.09
N PRO A 359 22.29 0.21 7.51
CA PRO A 359 22.19 -0.82 8.55
C PRO A 359 21.64 -0.28 9.89
N LYS A 360 21.65 1.06 10.08
CA LYS A 360 21.12 1.73 11.27
C LYS A 360 19.69 2.26 11.06
N HIS A 361 19.19 2.28 9.82
CA HIS A 361 17.90 2.87 9.45
C HIS A 361 17.28 2.05 8.31
N CYS A 362 16.09 1.49 8.54
CA CYS A 362 15.33 0.70 7.57
C CYS A 362 15.84 -0.72 7.23
N HIS A 363 17.01 -1.16 7.70
CA HIS A 363 17.54 -2.49 7.40
C HIS A 363 17.60 -3.45 8.60
#